data_AF-H9NJ46-F1
#
_entry.id   AF-H9NJ46-F1
#
_cell.length_a   1.000
_cell.length_b   1.000
_cell.length_c   1.000
_cell.angle_alpha   90.00
_cell.angle_beta   90.00
_cell.angle_gamma   90.00
#
_symmetry.space_group_name_H-M   'P 1'
#
loop_
_entity.id
_entity.type
_entity.pdbx_description
1 polymer ?
#
loop_
_entity_poly.entity_id
_entity_poly.type
_entity_poly.pdbx_seq_one_letter_code
_entity_poly.pdbx_strand_id
1 'polypeptide(L)'
;MSPAARTAGQMLAAAATATALAVIALLAIARVEWPAYNSSNQLHALTTVGQFFCLAGVFAAGVLWRRGRRLLARIASVVFLSAFSVVTLAMPLGATRLYLFGISVDQQFRTEYLTRLADSPALHDMTYIGLPPYYPAGWFWLGGRLADLTGMPAWEMFKPWAIISITAAIAVALVLWTAMVRFETALAVTTATAAVTLAYTSSEPYAAVITVLLPPVFVLAWSGLKGTNRGALVGAGVFLGVAALFYTLLLAYAAFTITLMALVLAVAGRRIAPLLRLLVVAGISGALALLTWAPYLLAALRGAPADTGTARHYLPMDGAELTFPMLDFTLLGALCMLGTIWLVVHARRSSTAGPLEADAGRRRPLPAPGTARRRRRRHHRPDRWADLQPGHPRRPAHRYQRRLHRHRRLRRPRRPQAARRRAVLPGPRRAHPGSHRPPAERNRRADRRLQLFVLLPLLRVPGPHIPLRKPVGAVRSPLGRHRELGAADHARPVRHGPGPAAVARADGVPDASRRTGQLHPAAGRRRVSQPAQCPALPGVAGPGDLRRPALGRFDRGTVRAGHP
;
A
#
# COMPACT_ATOMS: atom_id res chain seq x y z
N MET A 1 -18.93 -18.65 -9.37
CA MET A 1 -17.67 -17.92 -9.06
C MET A 1 -16.83 -18.69 -8.08
N SER A 2 -15.52 -18.78 -8.32
CA SER A 2 -14.54 -19.32 -7.36
C SER A 2 -14.28 -18.34 -6.19
N PRO A 3 -13.67 -18.79 -5.07
CA PRO A 3 -13.27 -17.90 -3.98
C PRO A 3 -12.30 -16.78 -4.43
N ALA A 4 -11.38 -17.11 -5.34
CA ALA A 4 -10.45 -16.13 -5.93
C ALA A 4 -11.19 -15.07 -6.74
N ALA A 5 -12.13 -15.45 -7.61
CA ALA A 5 -12.95 -14.50 -8.38
C ALA A 5 -13.81 -13.61 -7.48
N ARG A 6 -14.31 -14.13 -6.35
CA ARG A 6 -15.03 -13.33 -5.34
C ARG A 6 -14.13 -12.31 -4.66
N THR A 7 -12.89 -12.68 -4.33
CA THR A 7 -11.90 -11.78 -3.73
C THR A 7 -11.50 -10.69 -4.72
N ALA A 8 -11.24 -11.04 -5.99
CA ALA A 8 -10.94 -10.09 -7.06
C ALA A 8 -12.08 -9.08 -7.27
N GLY A 9 -13.34 -9.53 -7.33
CA GLY A 9 -14.50 -8.63 -7.42
C GLY A 9 -14.65 -7.71 -6.20
N GLN A 10 -14.27 -8.17 -5.00
CA GLN A 10 -14.22 -7.34 -3.79
C GLN A 10 -13.07 -6.33 -3.81
N MET A 11 -11.90 -6.69 -4.35
CA MET A 11 -10.77 -5.78 -4.54
C MET A 11 -11.14 -4.66 -5.51
N LEU A 12 -11.77 -5.01 -6.65
CA LEU A 12 -12.25 -4.03 -7.64
C LEU A 12 -13.30 -3.08 -7.04
N ALA A 13 -14.29 -3.60 -6.32
CA ALA A 13 -15.30 -2.77 -5.66
C ALA A 13 -14.69 -1.85 -4.57
N ALA A 14 -13.71 -2.34 -3.80
CA ALA A 14 -13.03 -1.56 -2.79
C ALA A 14 -12.15 -0.45 -3.41
N ALA A 15 -11.38 -0.78 -4.46
CA ALA A 15 -10.58 0.17 -5.22
C ALA A 15 -11.46 1.25 -5.88
N ALA A 16 -12.55 0.88 -6.54
CA ALA A 16 -13.49 1.84 -7.14
C ALA A 16 -14.11 2.77 -6.08
N THR A 17 -14.49 2.23 -4.91
CA THR A 17 -15.02 3.03 -3.79
C THR A 17 -13.96 4.01 -3.25
N ALA A 18 -12.71 3.54 -3.11
CA ALA A 18 -11.59 4.33 -2.63
C ALA A 18 -11.21 5.46 -3.61
N THR A 19 -11.15 5.16 -4.92
CA THR A 19 -10.92 6.12 -6.00
C THR A 19 -12.03 7.17 -6.04
N ALA A 20 -13.31 6.77 -6.02
CA ALA A 20 -14.43 7.71 -6.04
C ALA A 20 -14.41 8.64 -4.82
N LEU A 21 -14.14 8.11 -3.62
CA LEU A 21 -14.00 8.92 -2.40
C LEU A 21 -12.81 9.89 -2.51
N ALA A 22 -11.65 9.43 -2.99
CA ALA A 22 -10.48 10.27 -3.19
C ALA A 22 -10.74 11.40 -4.19
N VAL A 23 -11.35 11.11 -5.34
CA VAL A 23 -11.71 12.13 -6.35
C VAL A 23 -12.68 13.16 -5.77
N ILE A 24 -13.77 12.73 -5.11
CA ILE A 24 -14.75 13.64 -4.51
C ILE A 24 -14.11 14.54 -3.45
N ALA A 25 -13.26 13.97 -2.58
CA ALA A 25 -12.58 14.72 -1.53
C ALA A 25 -11.50 15.68 -2.09
N LEU A 26 -10.74 15.27 -3.11
CA LEU A 26 -9.77 16.14 -3.80
C LEU A 26 -10.46 17.32 -4.49
N LEU A 27 -11.59 17.07 -5.17
CA LEU A 27 -12.42 18.13 -5.76
C LEU A 27 -12.97 19.08 -4.70
N ALA A 28 -13.45 18.56 -3.56
CA ALA A 28 -13.96 19.38 -2.46
C ALA A 28 -12.87 20.23 -1.80
N ILE A 29 -11.68 19.68 -1.55
CA ILE A 29 -10.52 20.41 -1.05
C ILE A 29 -10.12 21.52 -2.05
N ALA A 30 -10.17 21.25 -3.36
CA ALA A 30 -9.86 22.23 -4.39
C ALA A 30 -10.93 23.33 -4.59
N ARG A 31 -12.05 23.33 -3.86
CA ARG A 31 -13.04 24.43 -3.85
C ARG A 31 -12.79 25.48 -2.76
N VAL A 32 -11.77 25.33 -1.94
CA VAL A 32 -11.49 26.22 -0.79
C VAL A 32 -10.10 26.84 -0.95
N GLU A 33 -10.01 28.15 -0.74
CA GLU A 33 -8.74 28.88 -0.68
C GLU A 33 -8.06 28.62 0.67
N TRP A 34 -7.18 27.63 0.69
CA TRP A 34 -6.43 27.29 1.91
C TRP A 34 -5.25 28.24 2.12
N PRO A 35 -5.00 28.70 3.36
CA PRO A 35 -3.82 29.49 3.66
C PRO A 35 -2.54 28.64 3.49
N ALA A 36 -1.45 29.30 3.11
CA ALA A 36 -0.18 28.63 2.89
C ALA A 36 0.32 27.91 4.17
N TYR A 37 0.82 26.69 3.99
CA TYR A 37 1.18 25.79 5.09
C TYR A 37 2.31 26.32 5.98
N ASN A 38 3.15 27.22 5.46
CA ASN A 38 4.24 27.88 6.18
C ASN A 38 3.78 29.12 6.98
N SER A 39 2.56 29.63 6.77
CA SER A 39 2.01 30.79 7.49
C SER A 39 0.80 30.46 8.36
N SER A 40 0.22 29.26 8.26
CA SER A 40 -1.00 28.90 9.00
C SER A 40 -1.07 27.43 9.42
N ASN A 41 -1.36 27.21 10.70
CA ASN A 41 -1.60 25.88 11.27
C ASN A 41 -3.01 25.31 10.98
N GLN A 42 -3.84 25.99 10.17
CA GLN A 42 -5.20 25.49 9.85
C GLN A 42 -5.17 24.12 9.17
N LEU A 43 -4.31 23.92 8.17
CA LEU A 43 -4.18 22.63 7.47
C LEU A 43 -3.65 21.52 8.40
N HIS A 44 -2.70 21.83 9.29
CA HIS A 44 -2.25 20.93 10.35
C HIS A 44 -3.41 20.49 11.26
N ALA A 45 -4.22 21.45 11.74
CA ALA A 45 -5.34 21.18 12.63
C ALA A 45 -6.44 20.34 11.95
N LEU A 46 -6.84 20.70 10.72
CA LEU A 46 -7.83 19.96 9.94
C LEU A 46 -7.36 18.54 9.60
N THR A 47 -6.09 18.36 9.26
CA THR A 47 -5.48 17.03 9.04
C THR A 47 -5.57 16.19 10.32
N THR A 48 -5.17 16.75 11.46
CA THR A 48 -5.17 16.05 12.76
C THR A 48 -6.58 15.63 13.20
N VAL A 49 -7.55 16.55 13.09
CA VAL A 49 -8.95 16.30 13.44
C VAL A 49 -9.59 15.29 12.48
N GLY A 50 -9.35 15.41 11.18
CA GLY A 50 -9.84 14.46 10.19
C GLY A 50 -9.24 13.06 10.34
N GLN A 51 -7.94 12.94 10.63
CA GLN A 51 -7.28 11.68 10.96
C GLN A 51 -7.93 11.02 12.19
N PHE A 52 -8.16 11.78 13.27
CA PHE A 52 -8.84 11.29 14.46
C PHE A 52 -10.24 10.74 14.14
N PHE A 53 -11.06 11.49 13.40
CA PHE A 53 -12.40 11.03 13.00
C PHE A 53 -12.36 9.79 12.09
N CYS A 54 -11.39 9.69 11.17
CA CYS A 54 -11.23 8.50 10.34
C CYS A 54 -10.83 7.27 11.16
N LEU A 55 -9.89 7.40 12.11
CA LEU A 55 -9.50 6.32 13.02
C LEU A 55 -10.65 5.92 13.96
N ALA A 56 -11.44 6.88 14.45
CA ALA A 56 -12.66 6.60 15.21
C ALA A 56 -13.71 5.86 14.35
N GLY A 57 -13.83 6.19 13.06
CA GLY A 57 -14.68 5.49 12.09
C GLY A 57 -14.20 4.06 11.80
N VAL A 58 -12.90 3.84 11.67
CA VAL A 58 -12.27 2.50 11.58
C VAL A 58 -12.58 1.67 12.84
N PHE A 59 -12.42 2.25 14.04
CA PHE A 59 -12.79 1.59 15.29
C PHE A 59 -14.29 1.26 15.34
N ALA A 60 -15.16 2.19 14.93
CA ALA A 60 -16.60 1.98 14.83
C ALA A 60 -16.97 0.86 13.85
N ALA A 61 -16.25 0.70 12.74
CA ALA A 61 -16.41 -0.43 11.82
C ALA A 61 -16.07 -1.78 12.48
N GLY A 62 -15.02 -1.83 13.31
CA GLY A 62 -14.71 -2.99 14.16
C GLY A 62 -15.81 -3.30 15.19
N VAL A 63 -16.42 -2.27 15.79
CA VAL A 63 -17.57 -2.42 16.70
C VAL A 63 -18.82 -2.90 15.95
N LEU A 64 -19.11 -2.39 14.76
CA LEU A 64 -20.20 -2.84 13.90
C LEU A 64 -20.06 -4.31 13.52
N TRP A 65 -18.83 -4.77 13.21
CA TRP A 65 -18.54 -6.19 12.95
C TRP A 65 -18.85 -7.06 14.17
N ARG A 66 -18.39 -6.65 15.36
CA ARG A 66 -18.67 -7.36 16.63
C ARG A 66 -20.17 -7.35 17.01
N ARG A 67 -20.93 -6.33 16.57
CA ARG A 67 -22.39 -6.24 16.66
C ARG A 67 -23.13 -6.97 15.52
N GLY A 68 -22.44 -7.80 14.72
CA GLY A 68 -23.04 -8.61 13.66
C GLY A 68 -23.41 -7.86 12.37
N ARG A 69 -23.23 -6.53 12.31
CA ARG A 69 -23.57 -5.68 11.15
C ARG A 69 -22.48 -5.76 10.06
N ARG A 70 -22.20 -6.98 9.58
CA ARG A 70 -21.05 -7.33 8.73
C ARG A 70 -20.92 -6.53 7.44
N LEU A 71 -22.04 -6.21 6.77
CA LEU A 71 -22.03 -5.41 5.52
C LEU A 71 -21.61 -3.96 5.81
N LEU A 72 -22.28 -3.31 6.76
CA LEU A 72 -21.97 -1.94 7.18
C LEU A 72 -20.53 -1.82 7.69
N ALA A 73 -20.03 -2.81 8.44
CA ALA A 73 -18.65 -2.85 8.89
C ALA A 73 -17.64 -2.89 7.72
N ARG A 74 -17.90 -3.68 6.67
CA ARG A 74 -17.03 -3.74 5.48
C ARG A 74 -17.02 -2.42 4.72
N ILE A 75 -18.19 -1.84 4.47
CA ILE A 75 -18.33 -0.54 3.79
C ILE A 75 -17.62 0.55 4.60
N ALA A 76 -17.91 0.66 5.89
CA ALA A 76 -17.29 1.63 6.78
C ALA A 76 -15.75 1.47 6.84
N SER A 77 -15.23 0.24 6.84
CA SER A 77 -13.77 0.04 6.84
C SER A 77 -13.10 0.54 5.56
N VAL A 78 -13.70 0.28 4.38
CA VAL A 78 -13.17 0.82 3.11
C VAL A 78 -13.28 2.34 3.10
N VAL A 79 -14.43 2.90 3.47
CA VAL A 79 -14.68 4.36 3.50
C VAL A 79 -13.71 5.07 4.45
N PHE A 80 -13.59 4.63 5.71
CA PHE A 80 -12.76 5.33 6.69
C PHE A 80 -11.26 5.10 6.52
N LEU A 81 -10.79 3.96 5.99
CA LEU A 81 -9.38 3.83 5.59
C LEU A 81 -9.05 4.68 4.35
N SER A 82 -9.98 4.78 3.40
CA SER A 82 -9.80 5.65 2.24
C SER A 82 -9.76 7.13 2.65
N ALA A 83 -10.69 7.55 3.52
CA ALA A 83 -10.71 8.89 4.08
C ALA A 83 -9.46 9.18 4.94
N PHE A 84 -8.95 8.21 5.72
CA PHE A 84 -7.71 8.36 6.47
C PHE A 84 -6.51 8.66 5.56
N SER A 85 -6.37 7.90 4.46
CA SER A 85 -5.35 8.13 3.43
C SER A 85 -5.48 9.51 2.79
N VAL A 86 -6.68 9.86 2.34
CA VAL A 86 -6.93 11.13 1.63
C VAL A 86 -6.76 12.33 2.56
N VAL A 87 -7.25 12.31 3.80
CA VAL A 87 -7.01 13.39 4.76
C VAL A 87 -5.51 13.54 5.05
N THR A 88 -4.79 12.43 5.23
CA THR A 88 -3.34 12.46 5.55
C THR A 88 -2.49 13.09 4.44
N LEU A 89 -2.88 12.96 3.17
CA LEU A 89 -2.11 13.47 2.03
C LEU A 89 -2.71 14.74 1.41
N ALA A 90 -4.01 14.74 1.11
CA ALA A 90 -4.67 15.82 0.39
C ALA A 90 -4.90 17.06 1.26
N MET A 91 -5.11 16.92 2.58
CA MET A 91 -5.40 18.06 3.44
C MET A 91 -4.16 18.94 3.68
N PRO A 92 -2.95 18.40 3.98
CA PRO A 92 -1.72 19.19 3.98
C PRO A 92 -1.40 19.82 2.61
N LEU A 93 -1.70 19.10 1.53
CA LEU A 93 -1.52 19.56 0.14
C LEU A 93 -2.71 20.36 -0.41
N GLY A 94 -3.54 20.95 0.45
CA GLY A 94 -4.68 21.78 0.06
C GLY A 94 -4.26 23.09 -0.62
N ALA A 95 -3.23 23.76 -0.09
CA ALA A 95 -2.77 25.08 -0.54
C ALA A 95 -1.76 25.05 -1.72
N THR A 96 -1.61 23.93 -2.43
CA THR A 96 -0.66 23.78 -3.55
C THR A 96 -1.20 22.81 -4.59
N ARG A 97 -0.81 22.95 -5.87
CA ARG A 97 -1.09 21.92 -6.90
C ARG A 97 -0.10 20.75 -6.85
N LEU A 98 1.13 21.01 -6.40
CA LEU A 98 2.24 20.04 -6.38
C LEU A 98 2.07 18.97 -5.29
N TYR A 99 2.75 17.85 -5.46
CA TYR A 99 2.79 16.76 -4.47
C TYR A 99 3.85 17.01 -3.37
N LEU A 100 4.02 16.03 -2.47
CA LEU A 100 5.05 16.04 -1.43
C LEU A 100 6.42 16.34 -2.02
N PHE A 101 7.17 17.30 -1.44
CA PHE A 101 8.48 17.78 -1.92
C PHE A 101 8.48 18.51 -3.28
N GLY A 102 7.32 18.87 -3.83
CA GLY A 102 7.23 19.78 -4.99
C GLY A 102 7.77 19.16 -6.28
N ILE A 103 8.61 19.92 -6.99
CA ILE A 103 9.40 19.44 -8.16
C ILE A 103 10.89 19.49 -7.77
N SER A 104 11.26 18.78 -6.70
CA SER A 104 12.64 18.72 -6.20
C SER A 104 13.11 17.28 -6.06
N VAL A 105 14.43 17.08 -6.23
CA VAL A 105 15.08 15.77 -6.23
C VAL A 105 14.31 14.81 -7.16
N ASP A 106 13.98 13.60 -6.72
CA ASP A 106 13.27 12.60 -7.51
C ASP A 106 11.92 13.06 -8.08
N GLN A 107 11.22 14.00 -7.42
CA GLN A 107 9.92 14.47 -7.93
C GLN A 107 10.03 15.18 -9.27
N GLN A 108 11.23 15.67 -9.63
CA GLN A 108 11.52 16.23 -10.95
C GLN A 108 11.35 15.14 -12.03
N PHE A 109 12.13 14.05 -11.98
CA PHE A 109 12.05 12.99 -12.99
C PHE A 109 10.68 12.29 -12.98
N ARG A 110 10.08 12.11 -11.80
CA ARG A 110 8.75 11.49 -11.66
C ARG A 110 7.65 12.32 -12.34
N THR A 111 7.77 13.66 -12.29
CA THR A 111 6.85 14.58 -12.97
C THR A 111 7.13 14.69 -14.46
N GLU A 112 8.41 14.74 -14.86
CA GLU A 112 8.87 14.69 -16.26
C GLU A 112 8.36 13.42 -16.97
N TYR A 113 8.51 12.25 -16.35
CA TYR A 113 8.12 10.98 -16.94
C TYR A 113 6.60 10.85 -17.09
N LEU A 114 5.81 11.32 -16.10
CA LEU A 114 4.34 11.37 -16.23
C LEU A 114 3.93 12.37 -17.33
N THR A 115 4.65 13.47 -17.51
CA THR A 115 4.39 14.47 -18.56
C THR A 115 4.67 13.90 -19.96
N ARG A 116 5.84 13.30 -20.18
CA ARG A 116 6.17 12.63 -21.44
C ARG A 116 5.18 11.50 -21.79
N LEU A 117 4.67 10.81 -20.77
CA LEU A 117 3.63 9.78 -20.89
C LEU A 117 2.20 10.33 -20.80
N ALA A 118 2.01 11.64 -20.80
CA ALA A 118 0.77 12.31 -21.16
C ALA A 118 0.84 12.80 -22.62
N ASP A 119 1.98 13.37 -23.04
CA ASP A 119 2.21 13.84 -24.41
C ASP A 119 2.16 12.69 -25.44
N SER A 120 2.53 11.46 -25.06
CA SER A 120 2.52 10.29 -25.95
C SER A 120 2.17 8.99 -25.21
N PRO A 121 1.46 8.03 -25.87
CA PRO A 121 1.28 6.66 -25.36
C PRO A 121 2.46 5.73 -25.64
N ALA A 122 3.43 6.16 -26.46
CA ALA A 122 4.61 5.36 -26.80
C ALA A 122 5.60 5.28 -25.62
N LEU A 123 6.26 4.14 -25.49
CA LEU A 123 7.22 3.86 -24.43
C LEU A 123 8.59 4.47 -24.78
N HIS A 124 8.87 5.63 -24.19
CA HIS A 124 10.15 6.34 -24.29
C HIS A 124 10.82 6.41 -22.91
N ASP A 125 12.15 6.55 -22.89
CA ASP A 125 12.86 6.99 -21.68
C ASP A 125 12.32 8.33 -21.16
N MET A 126 12.47 8.60 -19.85
CA MET A 126 11.94 9.80 -19.20
C MET A 126 12.60 11.10 -19.69
N THR A 127 13.90 11.07 -19.99
CA THR A 127 14.69 12.29 -20.30
C THR A 127 15.27 12.24 -21.71
N TYR A 128 15.89 11.14 -22.12
CA TYR A 128 16.60 11.08 -23.40
C TYR A 128 15.65 10.81 -24.57
N ILE A 129 15.88 11.47 -25.71
CA ILE A 129 15.11 11.23 -26.95
C ILE A 129 15.62 9.97 -27.65
N GLY A 130 14.71 9.22 -28.29
CA GLY A 130 15.05 8.02 -29.07
C GLY A 130 15.39 6.76 -28.26
N LEU A 131 15.66 6.88 -26.95
CA LEU A 131 15.95 5.73 -26.10
C LEU A 131 14.67 5.03 -25.59
N PRO A 132 14.66 3.68 -25.52
CA PRO A 132 13.61 2.92 -24.85
C PRO A 132 13.74 3.03 -23.32
N PRO A 133 12.63 2.97 -22.56
CA PRO A 133 12.65 3.16 -21.12
C PRO A 133 13.33 1.99 -20.40
N TYR A 134 14.41 2.29 -19.69
CA TYR A 134 14.94 1.39 -18.66
C TYR A 134 14.10 1.43 -17.38
N TYR A 135 13.67 2.62 -16.97
CA TYR A 135 12.87 2.80 -15.75
C TYR A 135 11.42 2.33 -15.98
N PRO A 136 10.83 1.53 -15.07
CA PRO A 136 9.47 1.01 -15.23
C PRO A 136 8.42 2.09 -15.51
N ALA A 137 7.75 2.01 -16.65
CA ALA A 137 6.83 3.05 -17.13
C ALA A 137 5.41 2.96 -16.56
N GLY A 138 4.98 1.79 -16.06
CA GLY A 138 3.56 1.44 -15.94
C GLY A 138 2.71 2.36 -15.06
N TRP A 139 3.22 2.81 -13.91
CA TRP A 139 2.48 3.74 -13.04
C TRP A 139 2.43 5.15 -13.63
N PHE A 140 3.50 5.59 -14.29
CA PHE A 140 3.57 6.88 -14.99
C PHE A 140 2.71 6.90 -16.25
N TRP A 141 2.64 5.80 -16.98
CA TRP A 141 1.81 5.63 -18.17
C TRP A 141 0.32 5.71 -17.82
N LEU A 142 -0.10 5.05 -16.74
CA LEU A 142 -1.48 5.17 -16.23
C LEU A 142 -1.81 6.59 -15.77
N GLY A 143 -0.88 7.27 -15.09
CA GLY A 143 -1.05 8.66 -14.64
C GLY A 143 -1.07 9.67 -15.78
N GLY A 144 -0.20 9.51 -16.77
CA GLY A 144 -0.11 10.38 -17.95
C GLY A 144 -1.29 10.20 -18.90
N ARG A 145 -1.74 8.96 -19.12
CA ARG A 145 -3.01 8.69 -19.83
C ARG A 145 -4.22 9.24 -19.08
N LEU A 146 -4.20 9.30 -17.74
CA LEU A 146 -5.26 9.95 -16.96
C LEU A 146 -5.21 11.48 -17.08
N ALA A 147 -4.02 12.08 -17.18
CA ALA A 147 -3.85 13.51 -17.45
C ALA A 147 -4.44 13.88 -18.84
N ASP A 148 -3.99 13.17 -19.87
CA ASP A 148 -4.47 13.19 -21.26
C ASP A 148 -6.00 13.05 -21.34
N LEU A 149 -6.57 11.97 -20.80
CA LEU A 149 -8.02 11.70 -20.76
C LEU A 149 -8.86 12.75 -20.00
N THR A 150 -8.25 13.61 -19.19
CA THR A 150 -8.96 14.65 -18.41
C THR A 150 -8.63 16.08 -18.87
N GLY A 151 -7.71 16.25 -19.82
CA GLY A 151 -7.18 17.57 -20.21
C GLY A 151 -6.42 18.29 -19.09
N MET A 152 -6.07 17.59 -18.00
CA MET A 152 -5.33 18.16 -16.88
C MET A 152 -3.83 18.16 -17.20
N PRO A 153 -3.08 19.26 -17.00
CA PRO A 153 -1.64 19.24 -17.15
C PRO A 153 -1.00 18.16 -16.28
N ALA A 154 -0.10 17.36 -16.85
CA ALA A 154 0.47 16.18 -16.20
C ALA A 154 1.15 16.49 -14.84
N TRP A 155 1.82 17.64 -14.74
CA TRP A 155 2.43 18.11 -13.50
C TRP A 155 1.41 18.46 -12.39
N GLU A 156 0.17 18.80 -12.75
CA GLU A 156 -0.94 18.93 -11.81
C GLU A 156 -1.56 17.57 -11.48
N MET A 157 -1.70 16.68 -12.48
CA MET A 157 -2.25 15.33 -12.31
C MET A 157 -1.39 14.44 -11.39
N PHE A 158 -0.09 14.72 -11.25
CA PHE A 158 0.80 13.94 -10.38
C PHE A 158 0.30 13.85 -8.93
N LYS A 159 -0.19 14.96 -8.34
CA LYS A 159 -0.76 14.97 -6.97
C LYS A 159 -2.02 14.08 -6.82
N PRO A 160 -3.12 14.30 -7.56
CA PRO A 160 -4.31 13.46 -7.43
C PRO A 160 -4.03 12.00 -7.80
N TRP A 161 -3.22 11.71 -8.83
CA TRP A 161 -2.87 10.33 -9.20
C TRP A 161 -2.11 9.60 -8.08
N ALA A 162 -1.15 10.26 -7.42
CA ALA A 162 -0.46 9.73 -6.24
C ALA A 162 -1.45 9.40 -5.11
N ILE A 163 -2.32 10.34 -4.75
CA ILE A 163 -3.27 10.17 -3.65
C ILE A 163 -4.32 9.09 -3.97
N ILE A 164 -4.85 9.07 -5.18
CA ILE A 164 -5.83 8.08 -5.64
C ILE A 164 -5.23 6.67 -5.64
N SER A 165 -4.05 6.47 -6.24
CA SER A 165 -3.45 5.14 -6.37
C SER A 165 -3.03 4.55 -5.02
N ILE A 166 -2.43 5.33 -4.12
CA ILE A 166 -2.14 4.91 -2.73
C ILE A 166 -3.43 4.51 -1.99
N THR A 167 -4.47 5.35 -2.10
CA THR A 167 -5.75 5.13 -1.40
C THR A 167 -6.44 3.85 -1.90
N ALA A 168 -6.42 3.59 -3.21
CA ALA A 168 -6.92 2.35 -3.79
C ALA A 168 -6.11 1.12 -3.33
N ALA A 169 -4.78 1.23 -3.26
CA ALA A 169 -3.91 0.15 -2.79
C ALA A 169 -4.18 -0.22 -1.31
N ILE A 170 -4.39 0.77 -0.44
CA ILE A 170 -4.81 0.56 0.97
C ILE A 170 -6.15 -0.19 1.04
N ALA A 171 -7.13 0.18 0.21
CA ALA A 171 -8.42 -0.49 0.16
C ALA A 171 -8.32 -1.94 -0.36
N VAL A 172 -7.44 -2.21 -1.33
CA VAL A 172 -7.13 -3.56 -1.81
C VAL A 172 -6.43 -4.38 -0.73
N ALA A 173 -5.47 -3.81 0.00
CA ALA A 173 -4.78 -4.47 1.11
C ALA A 173 -5.76 -4.97 2.19
N LEU A 174 -6.78 -4.17 2.53
CA LEU A 174 -7.87 -4.59 3.43
C LEU A 174 -8.57 -5.85 2.91
N VAL A 175 -8.95 -5.87 1.63
CA VAL A 175 -9.67 -7.01 1.04
C VAL A 175 -8.80 -8.26 1.08
N LEU A 176 -7.53 -8.17 0.68
CA LEU A 176 -6.57 -9.28 0.74
C LEU A 176 -6.41 -9.83 2.17
N TRP A 177 -6.25 -8.95 3.17
CA TRP A 177 -6.18 -9.38 4.57
C TRP A 177 -7.48 -10.03 5.06
N THR A 178 -8.65 -9.45 4.76
CA THR A 178 -9.95 -10.03 5.17
C THR A 178 -10.31 -11.34 4.47
N ALA A 179 -9.60 -11.71 3.39
CA ALA A 179 -9.70 -13.01 2.74
C ALA A 179 -8.82 -14.10 3.41
N MET A 180 -7.84 -13.72 4.24
CA MET A 180 -6.89 -14.63 4.90
C MET A 180 -7.06 -14.73 6.41
N VAL A 181 -7.33 -13.61 7.08
CA VAL A 181 -7.39 -13.53 8.55
C VAL A 181 -8.73 -12.96 9.03
N ARG A 182 -8.98 -13.05 10.34
CA ARG A 182 -10.17 -12.47 10.96
C ARG A 182 -10.30 -10.99 10.63
N PHE A 183 -11.52 -10.53 10.34
CA PHE A 183 -11.81 -9.15 9.96
C PHE A 183 -11.25 -8.12 10.96
N GLU A 184 -11.34 -8.39 12.26
CA GLU A 184 -10.80 -7.48 13.28
C GLU A 184 -9.27 -7.35 13.21
N THR A 185 -8.58 -8.46 12.89
CA THR A 185 -7.13 -8.49 12.69
C THR A 185 -6.75 -7.84 11.36
N ALA A 186 -7.47 -8.14 10.29
CA ALA A 186 -7.27 -7.55 8.97
C ALA A 186 -7.41 -6.02 9.01
N LEU A 187 -8.43 -5.53 9.70
CA LEU A 187 -8.66 -4.09 9.88
C LEU A 187 -7.52 -3.43 10.67
N ALA A 188 -7.12 -4.02 11.80
CA ALA A 188 -6.02 -3.50 12.61
C ALA A 188 -4.68 -3.48 11.85
N VAL A 189 -4.31 -4.59 11.20
CA VAL A 189 -3.07 -4.71 10.40
C VAL A 189 -3.10 -3.72 9.24
N THR A 190 -4.19 -3.63 8.48
CA THR A 190 -4.28 -2.69 7.34
C THR A 190 -4.21 -1.24 7.80
N THR A 191 -4.79 -0.90 8.95
CA THR A 191 -4.70 0.46 9.52
C THR A 191 -3.25 0.80 9.88
N ALA A 192 -2.53 -0.14 10.50
CA ALA A 192 -1.13 0.05 10.85
C ALA A 192 -0.23 0.15 9.61
N THR A 193 -0.37 -0.76 8.63
CA THR A 193 0.42 -0.71 7.39
C THR A 193 0.10 0.55 6.58
N ALA A 194 -1.16 0.97 6.50
CA ALA A 194 -1.55 2.22 5.86
C ALA A 194 -0.87 3.43 6.54
N ALA A 195 -0.93 3.54 7.87
CA ALA A 195 -0.29 4.64 8.60
C ALA A 195 1.23 4.69 8.37
N VAL A 196 1.92 3.54 8.35
CA VAL A 196 3.36 3.48 8.05
C VAL A 196 3.66 3.83 6.60
N THR A 197 2.91 3.28 5.63
CA THR A 197 3.08 3.62 4.20
C THR A 197 2.87 5.13 3.96
N LEU A 198 1.85 5.72 4.58
CA LEU A 198 1.53 7.15 4.46
C LEU A 198 2.60 8.06 5.09
N ALA A 199 3.27 7.60 6.16
CA ALA A 199 4.31 8.35 6.84
C ALA A 199 5.71 8.23 6.21
N TYR A 200 6.05 7.07 5.62
CA TYR A 200 7.43 6.76 5.19
C TYR A 200 7.61 6.46 3.70
N THR A 201 6.57 6.05 2.96
CA THR A 201 6.69 5.71 1.53
C THR A 201 5.87 6.63 0.62
N SER A 202 4.98 7.47 1.17
CA SER A 202 4.08 8.33 0.39
C SER A 202 4.80 9.29 -0.56
N SER A 203 6.02 9.71 -0.22
CA SER A 203 6.91 10.50 -1.10
C SER A 203 7.13 9.87 -2.48
N GLU A 204 7.12 8.53 -2.55
CA GLU A 204 7.31 7.74 -3.76
C GLU A 204 6.05 6.90 -4.03
N PRO A 205 5.03 7.46 -4.70
CA PRO A 205 3.67 6.91 -4.65
C PRO A 205 3.52 5.52 -5.31
N TYR A 206 4.31 5.24 -6.35
CA TYR A 206 4.36 3.92 -6.98
C TYR A 206 5.05 2.86 -6.10
N ALA A 207 6.01 3.26 -5.26
CA ALA A 207 6.53 2.40 -4.20
C ALA A 207 5.46 2.14 -3.12
N ALA A 208 4.78 3.18 -2.65
CA ALA A 208 3.73 3.08 -1.62
C ALA A 208 2.60 2.12 -2.02
N VAL A 209 2.20 2.11 -3.29
CA VAL A 209 1.23 1.14 -3.85
C VAL A 209 1.74 -0.31 -3.72
N ILE A 210 3.02 -0.56 -3.95
CA ILE A 210 3.62 -1.90 -3.82
C ILE A 210 3.81 -2.26 -2.35
N THR A 211 4.37 -1.38 -1.51
CA THR A 211 4.77 -1.71 -0.13
C THR A 211 3.58 -2.02 0.77
N VAL A 212 2.44 -1.35 0.61
CA VAL A 212 1.22 -1.68 1.38
C VAL A 212 0.62 -3.03 0.99
N LEU A 213 0.91 -3.53 -0.22
CA LEU A 213 0.43 -4.80 -0.75
C LEU A 213 1.42 -5.96 -0.54
N LEU A 214 2.72 -5.70 -0.34
CA LEU A 214 3.74 -6.74 -0.13
C LEU A 214 3.40 -7.70 1.04
N PRO A 215 3.06 -7.23 2.26
CA PRO A 215 2.77 -8.14 3.37
C PRO A 215 1.64 -9.15 3.11
N PRO A 216 0.43 -8.77 2.64
CA PRO A 216 -0.59 -9.77 2.32
C PRO A 216 -0.21 -10.64 1.10
N VAL A 217 0.50 -10.11 0.11
CA VAL A 217 0.93 -10.89 -1.06
C VAL A 217 1.96 -11.97 -0.68
N PHE A 218 2.90 -11.71 0.23
CA PHE A 218 3.82 -12.74 0.72
C PHE A 218 3.08 -13.87 1.44
N VAL A 219 2.07 -13.57 2.27
CA VAL A 219 1.25 -14.62 2.92
C VAL A 219 0.48 -15.45 1.88
N LEU A 220 -0.04 -14.82 0.82
CA LEU A 220 -0.65 -15.52 -0.31
C LEU A 220 0.36 -16.38 -1.06
N ALA A 221 1.53 -15.84 -1.43
CA ALA A 221 2.59 -16.54 -2.16
C ALA A 221 3.05 -17.80 -1.41
N TRP A 222 3.17 -17.75 -0.09
CA TRP A 222 3.46 -18.93 0.76
C TRP A 222 2.44 -20.07 0.55
N SER A 223 1.15 -19.76 0.48
CA SER A 223 0.09 -20.74 0.20
C SER A 223 0.11 -21.25 -1.25
N GLY A 224 0.46 -20.38 -2.21
CA GLY A 224 0.65 -20.73 -3.61
C GLY A 224 1.81 -21.71 -3.81
N LEU A 225 2.99 -21.41 -3.24
CA LEU A 225 4.20 -22.24 -3.32
C LEU A 225 4.02 -23.58 -2.60
N LYS A 226 3.31 -23.62 -1.47
CA LYS A 226 2.87 -24.89 -0.83
C LYS A 226 1.92 -25.70 -1.72
N GLY A 227 1.22 -25.04 -2.64
CA GLY A 227 0.30 -25.67 -3.60
C GLY A 227 -1.14 -25.78 -3.09
N THR A 228 -1.45 -25.21 -1.93
CA THR A 228 -2.81 -25.25 -1.35
C THR A 228 -3.76 -24.25 -2.01
N ASN A 229 -3.24 -23.22 -2.70
CA ASN A 229 -4.05 -22.21 -3.36
C ASN A 229 -3.47 -21.77 -4.72
N ARG A 230 -3.98 -22.37 -5.81
CA ARG A 230 -3.60 -21.99 -7.19
C ARG A 230 -3.90 -20.52 -7.52
N GLY A 231 -4.97 -19.96 -6.96
CA GLY A 231 -5.33 -18.55 -7.17
C GLY A 231 -4.34 -17.58 -6.53
N ALA A 232 -3.78 -17.94 -5.36
CA ALA A 232 -2.72 -17.19 -4.72
C ALA A 232 -1.38 -17.28 -5.48
N LEU A 233 -1.09 -18.41 -6.13
CA LEU A 233 0.10 -18.55 -6.98
C LEU A 233 0.02 -17.62 -8.20
N VAL A 234 -1.11 -17.61 -8.92
CA VAL A 234 -1.34 -16.68 -10.04
C VAL A 234 -1.34 -15.23 -9.55
N GLY A 235 -1.99 -14.94 -8.42
CA GLY A 235 -2.01 -13.60 -7.83
C GLY A 235 -0.61 -13.07 -7.46
N ALA A 236 0.28 -13.94 -6.96
CA ALA A 236 1.68 -13.57 -6.69
C ALA A 236 2.47 -13.27 -7.98
N GLY A 237 2.28 -14.05 -9.04
CA GLY A 237 2.88 -13.79 -10.36
C GLY A 237 2.38 -12.48 -10.99
N VAL A 238 1.06 -12.23 -10.94
CA VAL A 238 0.47 -10.97 -11.41
C VAL A 238 0.97 -9.78 -10.59
N PHE A 239 1.05 -9.90 -9.26
CA PHE A 239 1.59 -8.84 -8.41
C PHE A 239 3.07 -8.55 -8.69
N LEU A 240 3.91 -9.58 -8.85
CA LEU A 240 5.30 -9.40 -9.25
C LEU A 240 5.43 -8.76 -10.64
N GLY A 241 4.52 -9.07 -11.58
CA GLY A 241 4.42 -8.37 -12.86
C GLY A 241 4.07 -6.89 -12.71
N VAL A 242 3.08 -6.55 -11.88
CA VAL A 242 2.74 -5.14 -11.57
C VAL A 242 3.91 -4.44 -10.87
N ALA A 243 4.61 -5.11 -9.96
CA ALA A 243 5.82 -4.58 -9.34
C ALA A 243 6.91 -4.34 -10.40
N ALA A 244 7.12 -5.24 -11.36
CA ALA A 244 8.07 -5.02 -12.46
C ALA A 244 7.70 -3.83 -13.36
N LEU A 245 6.41 -3.62 -13.60
CA LEU A 245 5.88 -2.48 -14.35
C LEU A 245 6.04 -1.14 -13.61
N PHE A 246 6.19 -1.16 -12.28
CA PHE A 246 6.17 0.04 -11.43
C PHE A 246 7.51 0.35 -10.75
N TYR A 247 8.34 -0.65 -10.40
CA TYR A 247 9.52 -0.47 -9.55
C TYR A 247 10.57 -1.61 -9.65
N THR A 248 11.82 -1.28 -9.99
CA THR A 248 12.96 -2.21 -10.09
C THR A 248 13.40 -2.88 -8.77
N LEU A 249 13.79 -2.10 -7.74
CA LEU A 249 14.31 -2.67 -6.49
C LEU A 249 13.22 -3.41 -5.69
N LEU A 250 11.98 -2.91 -5.63
CA LEU A 250 10.87 -3.60 -4.97
C LEU A 250 10.45 -4.88 -5.71
N LEU A 251 10.55 -4.93 -7.05
CA LEU A 251 10.48 -6.20 -7.80
C LEU A 251 11.57 -7.15 -7.31
N ALA A 252 12.84 -6.72 -7.30
CA ALA A 252 13.98 -7.56 -6.95
C ALA A 252 13.87 -8.10 -5.52
N TYR A 253 13.51 -7.25 -4.55
CA TYR A 253 13.22 -7.63 -3.17
C TYR A 253 12.09 -8.66 -3.08
N ALA A 254 10.95 -8.40 -3.73
CA ALA A 254 9.80 -9.31 -3.69
C ALA A 254 10.10 -10.66 -4.35
N ALA A 255 10.80 -10.65 -5.48
CA ALA A 255 11.23 -11.85 -6.20
C ALA A 255 12.25 -12.66 -5.39
N PHE A 256 13.21 -11.99 -4.73
CA PHE A 256 14.16 -12.61 -3.81
C PHE A 256 13.44 -13.28 -2.62
N THR A 257 12.55 -12.57 -1.94
CA THR A 257 11.77 -13.11 -0.82
C THR A 257 10.93 -14.32 -1.24
N ILE A 258 10.23 -14.23 -2.37
CA ILE A 258 9.41 -15.34 -2.91
C ILE A 258 10.27 -16.53 -3.37
N THR A 259 11.48 -16.28 -3.89
CA THR A 259 12.47 -17.32 -4.22
C THR A 259 13.00 -18.02 -2.98
N LEU A 260 13.39 -17.26 -1.94
CA LEU A 260 13.83 -17.81 -0.66
C LEU A 260 12.71 -18.64 0.00
N MET A 261 11.47 -18.18 -0.06
CA MET A 261 10.29 -18.93 0.40
C MET A 261 10.11 -20.25 -0.38
N ALA A 262 10.30 -20.25 -1.70
CA ALA A 262 10.23 -21.46 -2.51
C ALA A 262 11.36 -22.44 -2.17
N LEU A 263 12.59 -21.94 -1.97
CA LEU A 263 13.75 -22.72 -1.58
C LEU A 263 13.57 -23.37 -0.19
N VAL A 264 13.13 -22.61 0.82
CA VAL A 264 12.84 -23.12 2.17
C VAL A 264 11.79 -24.24 2.12
N LEU A 265 10.73 -24.08 1.32
CA LEU A 265 9.72 -25.13 1.13
C LEU A 265 10.25 -26.35 0.37
N ALA A 266 11.14 -26.16 -0.59
CA ALA A 266 11.73 -27.23 -1.37
C ALA A 266 12.71 -28.08 -0.55
N VAL A 267 13.57 -27.43 0.25
CA VAL A 267 14.53 -28.08 1.16
C VAL A 267 13.79 -28.78 2.31
N ALA A 268 12.94 -28.07 3.05
CA ALA A 268 12.23 -28.65 4.20
C ALA A 268 11.24 -29.76 3.79
N GLY A 269 10.64 -29.66 2.60
CA GLY A 269 9.76 -30.69 2.04
C GLY A 269 10.47 -31.79 1.25
N ARG A 270 11.79 -31.67 1.00
CA ARG A 270 12.60 -32.50 0.08
C ARG A 270 11.92 -32.72 -1.29
N ARG A 271 11.40 -31.66 -1.90
CA ARG A 271 10.57 -31.71 -3.15
C ARG A 271 10.86 -30.52 -4.06
N ILE A 272 11.00 -30.78 -5.36
CA ILE A 272 11.18 -29.72 -6.39
C ILE A 272 9.90 -28.91 -6.69
N ALA A 273 8.72 -29.41 -6.27
CA ALA A 273 7.42 -28.81 -6.61
C ALA A 273 7.24 -27.31 -6.25
N PRO A 274 7.79 -26.75 -5.15
CA PRO A 274 7.77 -25.31 -4.90
C PRO A 274 8.59 -24.50 -5.90
N LEU A 275 9.70 -25.06 -6.43
CA LEU A 275 10.52 -24.40 -7.46
C LEU A 275 9.82 -24.42 -8.82
N LEU A 276 9.14 -25.51 -9.18
CA LEU A 276 8.28 -25.54 -10.37
C LEU A 276 7.13 -24.51 -10.29
N ARG A 277 6.63 -24.23 -9.09
CA ARG A 277 5.63 -23.17 -8.84
C ARG A 277 6.25 -21.77 -8.88
N LEU A 278 7.50 -21.61 -8.46
CA LEU A 278 8.27 -20.38 -8.66
C LEU A 278 8.46 -20.08 -10.15
N LEU A 279 8.71 -21.08 -11.00
CA LEU A 279 8.77 -20.88 -12.46
C LEU A 279 7.44 -20.38 -13.04
N VAL A 280 6.29 -20.86 -12.56
CA VAL A 280 4.96 -20.32 -12.96
C VAL A 280 4.81 -18.86 -12.54
N VAL A 281 5.22 -18.50 -11.32
CA VAL A 281 5.22 -17.12 -10.83
C VAL A 281 6.12 -16.23 -11.71
N ALA A 282 7.35 -16.68 -11.96
CA ALA A 282 8.36 -15.98 -12.76
C ALA A 282 7.91 -15.79 -14.22
N GLY A 283 7.26 -16.79 -14.82
CA GLY A 283 6.72 -16.70 -16.18
C GLY A 283 5.59 -15.66 -16.30
N ILE A 284 4.67 -15.61 -15.33
CA ILE A 284 3.60 -14.61 -15.29
C ILE A 284 4.20 -13.20 -15.09
N SER A 285 5.13 -13.03 -14.14
CA SER A 285 5.74 -11.73 -13.89
C SER A 285 6.63 -11.26 -15.03
N GLY A 286 7.35 -12.17 -15.69
CA GLY A 286 8.19 -11.88 -16.86
C GLY A 286 7.37 -11.46 -18.08
N ALA A 287 6.27 -12.16 -18.38
CA ALA A 287 5.36 -11.79 -19.45
C ALA A 287 4.76 -10.38 -19.26
N LEU A 288 4.48 -9.99 -18.01
CA LEU A 288 4.03 -8.64 -17.67
C LEU A 288 5.17 -7.61 -17.72
N ALA A 289 6.36 -7.92 -17.21
CA ALA A 289 7.53 -7.04 -17.25
C ALA A 289 7.96 -6.68 -18.68
N LEU A 290 7.81 -7.62 -19.62
CA LEU A 290 8.10 -7.40 -21.04
C LEU A 290 7.24 -6.30 -21.68
N LEU A 291 6.05 -5.99 -21.15
CA LEU A 291 5.22 -4.89 -21.65
C LEU A 291 5.94 -3.53 -21.58
N THR A 292 6.81 -3.31 -20.60
CA THR A 292 7.65 -2.10 -20.52
C THR A 292 9.10 -2.34 -20.92
N TRP A 293 9.66 -3.52 -20.64
CA TRP A 293 11.10 -3.77 -20.84
C TRP A 293 11.47 -4.41 -22.18
N ALA A 294 10.53 -4.94 -22.98
CA ALA A 294 10.89 -5.53 -24.28
C ALA A 294 11.63 -4.54 -25.21
N PRO A 295 11.24 -3.26 -25.36
CA PRO A 295 11.99 -2.29 -26.16
C PRO A 295 13.44 -2.09 -25.65
N TYR A 296 13.61 -2.01 -24.33
CA TYR A 296 14.92 -1.85 -23.70
C TYR A 296 15.81 -3.09 -23.89
N LEU A 297 15.26 -4.28 -23.66
CA LEU A 297 15.98 -5.55 -23.82
C LEU A 297 16.38 -5.79 -25.28
N LEU A 298 15.52 -5.44 -26.25
CA LEU A 298 15.83 -5.51 -27.67
C LEU A 298 16.95 -4.54 -28.10
N ALA A 299 17.03 -3.34 -27.50
CA ALA A 299 18.14 -2.42 -27.74
C ALA A 299 19.46 -2.91 -27.11
N ALA A 300 19.39 -3.43 -25.88
CA ALA A 300 20.55 -4.01 -25.19
C ALA A 300 21.12 -5.23 -25.95
N LEU A 301 20.27 -6.13 -26.45
CA LEU A 301 20.68 -7.28 -27.27
C LEU A 301 21.30 -6.90 -28.62
N ARG A 302 21.13 -5.65 -29.08
CA ARG A 302 21.71 -5.13 -30.33
C ARG A 302 23.02 -4.35 -30.12
N GLY A 303 23.57 -4.36 -28.90
CA GLY A 303 24.79 -3.60 -28.59
C GLY A 303 24.56 -2.08 -28.49
N ALA A 304 23.31 -1.64 -28.31
CA ALA A 304 22.97 -0.24 -28.07
C ALA A 304 22.23 0.01 -26.73
N PRO A 305 22.67 -0.56 -25.58
CA PRO A 305 22.20 -0.10 -24.28
C PRO A 305 22.74 1.31 -23.97
N ALA A 306 22.10 2.04 -23.06
CA ALA A 306 22.68 3.23 -22.47
C ALA A 306 23.75 2.82 -21.42
N ASP A 307 25.02 2.83 -21.83
CA ASP A 307 26.14 2.29 -21.04
C ASP A 307 26.44 3.09 -19.76
N THR A 308 26.30 4.41 -19.79
CA THR A 308 26.62 5.31 -18.66
C THR A 308 25.45 6.23 -18.32
N GLY A 309 25.49 6.87 -17.14
CA GLY A 309 24.47 7.82 -16.67
C GLY A 309 23.11 7.23 -16.30
N THR A 310 22.87 5.93 -16.55
CA THR A 310 21.61 5.25 -16.19
C THR A 310 21.48 5.04 -14.67
N ALA A 311 20.24 4.90 -14.20
CA ALA A 311 19.87 4.64 -12.80
C ALA A 311 20.46 3.35 -12.17
N ARG A 312 21.29 2.59 -12.90
CA ARG A 312 22.13 1.50 -12.36
C ARG A 312 23.33 2.01 -11.56
N HIS A 313 23.80 3.22 -11.87
CA HIS A 313 24.95 3.85 -11.22
C HIS A 313 24.54 4.79 -10.07
N TYR A 314 23.25 4.85 -9.73
CA TYR A 314 22.73 5.62 -8.61
C TYR A 314 22.36 4.69 -7.45
N LEU A 315 22.97 4.94 -6.28
CA LEU A 315 22.62 4.31 -5.02
C LEU A 315 22.28 5.42 -4.01
N PRO A 316 21.01 5.56 -3.58
CA PRO A 316 20.67 6.52 -2.53
C PRO A 316 21.26 6.09 -1.19
N MET A 317 21.48 7.04 -0.27
CA MET A 317 22.10 6.77 1.03
C MET A 317 21.34 5.71 1.83
N ASP A 318 20.01 5.79 1.86
CA ASP A 318 19.13 4.82 2.51
C ASP A 318 19.22 3.40 1.90
N GLY A 319 19.76 3.27 0.68
CA GLY A 319 20.06 1.99 0.02
C GLY A 319 21.48 1.47 0.26
N ALA A 320 22.36 2.28 0.85
CA ALA A 320 23.71 1.89 1.26
C ALA A 320 23.78 1.47 2.75
N GLU A 321 22.74 1.71 3.54
CA GLU A 321 22.65 1.33 4.95
C GLU A 321 21.69 0.16 5.22
N LEU A 322 22.11 -0.74 6.11
CA LEU A 322 21.24 -1.77 6.67
C LEU A 322 20.38 -1.18 7.79
N THR A 323 19.26 -0.55 7.40
CA THR A 323 18.31 0.02 8.35
C THR A 323 17.66 -1.06 9.22
N PHE A 324 17.75 -0.90 10.53
CA PHE A 324 17.18 -1.81 11.53
C PHE A 324 16.12 -1.09 12.37
N PRO A 325 14.93 -0.78 11.80
CA PRO A 325 13.97 0.13 12.43
C PRO A 325 13.48 -0.35 13.81
N MET A 326 13.58 -1.65 14.12
CA MET A 326 13.28 -2.17 15.46
C MET A 326 14.24 -1.69 16.57
N LEU A 327 15.42 -1.19 16.21
CA LEU A 327 16.42 -0.66 17.15
C LEU A 327 16.25 0.85 17.40
N ASP A 328 15.49 1.55 16.57
CA ASP A 328 15.19 2.97 16.74
C ASP A 328 14.32 3.19 17.99
N PHE A 329 14.69 4.15 18.83
CA PHE A 329 13.95 4.49 20.04
C PHE A 329 12.69 5.34 19.74
N THR A 330 11.79 4.77 18.93
CA THR A 330 10.55 5.40 18.44
C THR A 330 9.35 4.49 18.64
N LEU A 331 8.13 5.03 18.49
CA LEU A 331 6.91 4.20 18.52
C LEU A 331 6.89 3.16 17.39
N LEU A 332 7.39 3.50 16.21
CA LEU A 332 7.53 2.55 15.11
C LEU A 332 8.53 1.44 15.49
N GLY A 333 9.71 1.81 16.01
CA GLY A 333 10.72 0.83 16.39
C GLY A 333 10.27 -0.11 17.49
N ALA A 334 9.56 0.39 18.51
CA ALA A 334 8.92 -0.44 19.51
C ALA A 334 7.91 -1.44 18.91
N LEU A 335 7.09 -1.01 17.93
CA LEU A 335 6.13 -1.90 17.24
C LEU A 335 6.85 -2.92 16.33
N CYS A 336 7.90 -2.52 15.62
CA CYS A 336 8.75 -3.40 14.82
C CYS A 336 9.47 -4.44 15.71
N MET A 337 10.00 -4.03 16.87
CA MET A 337 10.65 -4.92 17.83
C MET A 337 9.66 -5.94 18.40
N LEU A 338 8.48 -5.50 18.83
CA LEU A 338 7.40 -6.40 19.29
C LEU A 338 6.98 -7.39 18.19
N GLY A 339 6.88 -6.94 16.94
CA GLY A 339 6.61 -7.80 15.78
C GLY A 339 7.69 -8.84 15.53
N THR A 340 8.96 -8.43 15.53
CA THR A 340 10.13 -9.31 15.33
C THR A 340 10.26 -10.34 16.45
N ILE A 341 10.16 -9.92 17.71
CA ILE A 341 10.16 -10.83 18.88
C ILE A 341 9.00 -11.83 18.76
N TRP A 342 7.79 -11.37 18.41
CA TRP A 342 6.64 -12.25 18.23
C TRP A 342 6.88 -13.28 17.12
N LEU A 343 7.42 -12.87 15.96
CA LEU A 343 7.74 -13.76 14.84
C LEU A 343 8.78 -14.81 15.25
N VAL A 344 9.87 -14.43 15.92
CA VAL A 344 10.91 -15.36 16.38
C VAL A 344 10.36 -16.37 17.39
N VAL A 345 9.54 -15.92 18.36
CA VAL A 345 8.91 -16.79 19.35
C VAL A 345 7.88 -17.73 18.71
N HIS A 346 7.12 -17.28 17.71
CA HIS A 346 6.10 -18.10 17.05
C HIS A 346 6.70 -19.09 16.05
N ALA A 347 7.77 -18.72 15.33
CA ALA A 347 8.49 -19.60 14.42
C ALA A 347 8.99 -20.86 15.15
N ARG A 348 9.67 -20.68 16.28
CA ARG A 348 10.18 -21.78 17.15
C ARG A 348 9.07 -22.69 17.70
N ARG A 349 7.83 -22.21 17.78
CA ARG A 349 6.65 -23.01 18.20
C ARG A 349 5.93 -23.69 17.03
N SER A 350 6.19 -23.24 15.80
CA SER A 350 5.54 -23.75 14.58
C SER A 350 6.34 -24.87 13.90
N SER A 351 7.64 -24.97 14.18
CA SER A 351 8.53 -26.04 13.69
C SER A 351 8.41 -27.35 14.48
N THR A 352 7.90 -27.31 15.72
CA THR A 352 7.86 -28.47 16.62
C THR A 352 6.63 -29.34 16.39
N ALA A 353 6.58 -29.96 15.20
CA ALA A 353 5.57 -30.93 14.81
C ALA A 353 6.20 -32.07 13.99
N GLY A 354 7.30 -32.63 14.48
CA GLY A 354 7.79 -33.93 14.02
C GLY A 354 6.86 -35.05 14.51
N PRO A 355 6.55 -36.02 13.65
CA PRO A 355 6.62 -37.41 14.10
C PRO A 355 7.20 -38.33 13.02
N LEU A 356 8.47 -38.74 13.22
CA LEU A 356 9.02 -40.00 12.69
C LEU A 356 9.85 -40.69 13.79
N GLU A 357 9.22 -40.82 14.96
CA GLU A 357 9.74 -41.59 16.10
C GLU A 357 8.64 -42.57 16.58
N ALA A 358 8.04 -43.29 15.63
CA ALA A 358 7.08 -44.38 15.87
C ALA A 358 6.79 -45.21 14.60
N ASP A 359 7.76 -45.98 14.10
CA ASP A 359 7.56 -47.42 13.78
C ASP A 359 8.89 -48.09 13.42
N ALA A 360 9.58 -48.60 14.43
CA ALA A 360 10.70 -49.53 14.26
C ALA A 360 10.85 -50.40 15.52
N GLY A 361 10.90 -51.73 15.37
CA GLY A 361 11.54 -52.58 16.38
C GLY A 361 10.68 -53.35 17.39
N ARG A 362 9.39 -53.64 17.14
CA ARG A 362 8.68 -54.74 17.87
C ARG A 362 7.97 -55.72 16.94
N ARG A 363 8.77 -56.56 16.26
CA ARG A 363 8.28 -57.80 15.64
C ARG A 363 7.79 -58.77 16.73
N ARG A 364 6.62 -59.37 16.55
CA ARG A 364 6.23 -60.65 17.18
C ARG A 364 6.08 -61.71 16.07
N PRO A 365 6.29 -63.02 16.37
CA PRO A 365 6.39 -64.03 15.32
C PRO A 365 5.04 -64.40 14.68
N LEU A 366 5.09 -64.82 13.41
CA LEU A 366 4.02 -65.56 12.75
C LEU A 366 4.10 -67.05 13.13
N PRO A 367 2.98 -67.71 13.47
CA PRO A 367 2.89 -69.17 13.41
C PRO A 367 2.62 -69.64 11.97
N ALA A 368 3.15 -70.81 11.62
CA ALA A 368 3.00 -71.46 10.31
C ALA A 368 2.36 -72.88 10.50
N PRO A 369 2.06 -73.66 9.45
CA PRO A 369 0.67 -74.11 9.24
C PRO A 369 0.38 -75.55 9.69
N GLY A 370 -0.90 -75.83 9.99
CA GLY A 370 -1.36 -77.15 10.44
C GLY A 370 -2.70 -77.59 9.84
N THR A 371 -2.63 -78.66 9.02
CA THR A 371 -3.64 -79.70 8.73
C THR A 371 -5.09 -79.35 8.35
N ALA A 372 -5.59 -80.04 7.32
CA ALA A 372 -6.97 -79.92 6.83
C ALA A 372 -7.95 -80.89 7.53
N ARG A 373 -9.23 -80.49 7.61
CA ARG A 373 -10.36 -81.45 7.69
C ARG A 373 -11.57 -80.97 6.86
N ARG A 374 -12.51 -81.87 6.60
CA ARG A 374 -13.39 -81.89 5.41
C ARG A 374 -14.82 -82.30 5.80
N ARG A 375 -15.84 -81.86 5.03
CA ARG A 375 -17.29 -82.24 5.09
C ARG A 375 -18.08 -81.56 6.25
N ARG A 376 -19.42 -81.36 6.18
CA ARG A 376 -20.45 -81.62 5.13
C ARG A 376 -21.71 -80.72 5.26
N ARG A 377 -22.44 -80.54 4.13
CA ARG A 377 -23.90 -80.30 3.88
C ARG A 377 -24.84 -80.15 5.10
N ARG A 378 -25.91 -79.31 5.06
CA ARG A 378 -27.11 -79.36 4.17
C ARG A 378 -27.78 -77.98 3.97
N HIS A 379 -28.26 -77.65 2.76
CA HIS A 379 -29.70 -77.47 2.35
C HIS A 379 -30.59 -76.65 3.33
N HIS A 380 -31.25 -75.56 2.91
CA HIS A 380 -32.33 -75.57 1.90
C HIS A 380 -32.34 -74.42 0.85
N ARG A 381 -33.22 -74.62 -0.15
CA ARG A 381 -33.77 -73.77 -1.24
C ARG A 381 -35.18 -74.36 -1.54
N PRO A 382 -36.06 -73.85 -2.45
CA PRO A 382 -35.94 -72.72 -3.38
C PRO A 382 -37.21 -71.78 -3.29
N ASP A 383 -37.61 -70.87 -4.21
CA ASP A 383 -36.94 -70.27 -5.38
C ASP A 383 -37.21 -68.74 -5.58
N ARG A 384 -38.13 -68.31 -6.48
CA ARG A 384 -37.77 -67.33 -7.57
C ARG A 384 -38.93 -66.97 -8.52
N TRP A 385 -38.78 -65.86 -9.29
CA TRP A 385 -39.65 -65.32 -10.37
C TRP A 385 -41.04 -64.76 -9.95
N ALA A 386 -41.75 -63.93 -10.73
CA ALA A 386 -41.37 -62.80 -11.63
C ALA A 386 -42.63 -61.99 -12.04
N ASP A 387 -42.41 -60.71 -12.42
CA ASP A 387 -43.13 -59.81 -13.34
C ASP A 387 -44.66 -59.91 -13.61
N LEU A 388 -45.33 -58.73 -13.59
CA LEU A 388 -46.45 -58.38 -14.49
C LEU A 388 -46.72 -56.83 -14.53
N GLN A 389 -47.06 -56.31 -15.71
CA GLN A 389 -47.56 -54.95 -16.04
C GLN A 389 -48.56 -55.09 -17.23
N PRO A 390 -49.19 -54.04 -17.83
CA PRO A 390 -49.43 -52.63 -17.43
C PRO A 390 -50.94 -52.22 -17.52
N GLY A 391 -51.30 -50.92 -17.31
CA GLY A 391 -52.66 -50.42 -17.61
C GLY A 391 -52.89 -48.89 -17.43
N HIS A 392 -53.74 -48.29 -18.29
CA HIS A 392 -54.06 -46.84 -18.41
C HIS A 392 -55.50 -46.71 -19.00
N PRO A 393 -56.16 -45.52 -19.18
CA PRO A 393 -56.05 -44.17 -18.55
C PRO A 393 -57.44 -43.50 -18.24
N ARG A 394 -57.46 -42.16 -17.98
CA ARG A 394 -58.57 -41.14 -18.09
C ARG A 394 -58.99 -40.38 -16.78
N ARG A 395 -59.76 -39.28 -16.96
CA ARG A 395 -60.10 -38.15 -16.02
C ARG A 395 -61.58 -38.26 -15.50
N PRO A 396 -62.25 -37.30 -14.77
CA PRO A 396 -61.90 -35.91 -14.35
C PRO A 396 -62.45 -35.32 -12.99
N ALA A 397 -62.09 -34.04 -12.72
CA ALA A 397 -62.97 -32.91 -12.27
C ALA A 397 -62.96 -32.28 -10.84
N HIS A 398 -63.38 -31.00 -10.84
CA HIS A 398 -63.93 -30.09 -9.80
C HIS A 398 -63.10 -29.26 -8.75
N ARG A 399 -63.22 -27.93 -8.94
CA ARG A 399 -63.11 -26.70 -8.09
C ARG A 399 -63.03 -26.80 -6.56
N TYR A 400 -62.29 -25.86 -5.92
CA TYR A 400 -62.87 -24.68 -5.23
C TYR A 400 -61.85 -23.55 -4.89
N GLN A 401 -62.31 -22.37 -4.44
CA GLN A 401 -61.53 -21.17 -4.04
C GLN A 401 -62.09 -20.53 -2.75
N ARG A 402 -61.27 -19.80 -1.96
CA ARG A 402 -61.47 -18.37 -1.54
C ARG A 402 -60.40 -17.84 -0.56
N ARG A 403 -60.52 -16.55 -0.13
CA ARG A 403 -59.53 -15.75 0.65
C ARG A 403 -60.13 -15.09 1.91
N LEU A 404 -59.28 -14.84 2.92
CA LEU A 404 -59.16 -13.69 3.85
C LEU A 404 -60.41 -13.00 4.46
N HIS A 405 -60.41 -12.76 5.79
CA HIS A 405 -60.46 -11.40 6.41
C HIS A 405 -60.15 -11.35 7.95
N ARG A 406 -60.42 -10.24 8.66
CA ARG A 406 -59.66 -9.65 9.81
C ARG A 406 -60.41 -9.53 11.18
N HIS A 407 -59.62 -9.53 12.29
CA HIS A 407 -59.81 -8.79 13.58
C HIS A 407 -61.01 -9.18 14.51
N ARG A 408 -61.11 -8.87 15.84
CA ARG A 408 -60.42 -7.95 16.81
C ARG A 408 -60.75 -8.29 18.31
N ARG A 409 -60.16 -7.54 19.28
CA ARG A 409 -60.54 -7.34 20.74
C ARG A 409 -60.20 -8.47 21.76
N LEU A 410 -60.05 -8.25 23.09
CA LEU A 410 -59.48 -7.15 23.94
C LEU A 410 -59.50 -7.55 25.46
N ARG A 411 -58.44 -7.27 26.27
CA ARG A 411 -58.49 -6.75 27.69
C ARG A 411 -57.09 -6.58 28.36
N ARG A 412 -57.08 -6.05 29.61
CA ARG A 412 -55.98 -5.51 30.46
C ARG A 412 -56.49 -5.54 31.95
N PRO A 413 -55.80 -5.01 33.01
CA PRO A 413 -54.36 -4.84 33.33
C PRO A 413 -53.98 -5.25 34.81
N ARG A 414 -52.70 -5.15 35.23
CA ARG A 414 -52.24 -4.52 36.53
C ARG A 414 -50.70 -4.47 36.69
N ARG A 415 -50.22 -3.91 37.82
CA ARG A 415 -48.86 -3.51 38.28
C ARG A 415 -48.91 -3.50 39.84
N PRO A 416 -47.85 -3.19 40.66
CA PRO A 416 -46.40 -2.99 40.44
C PRO A 416 -45.51 -3.68 41.55
N GLN A 417 -44.33 -3.10 41.87
CA GLN A 417 -43.47 -3.33 43.08
C GLN A 417 -42.61 -4.62 43.15
N ALA A 418 -41.57 -4.73 44.01
CA ALA A 418 -40.52 -3.77 44.43
C ALA A 418 -39.35 -4.49 45.19
N ALA A 419 -38.15 -3.88 45.15
CA ALA A 419 -36.99 -3.99 46.06
C ALA A 419 -36.75 -5.22 46.97
N ARG A 420 -35.49 -5.72 46.99
CA ARG A 420 -34.59 -5.69 48.17
C ARG A 420 -33.13 -6.05 47.84
N ARG A 421 -32.18 -5.43 48.56
CA ARG A 421 -30.74 -5.76 48.62
C ARG A 421 -30.28 -5.76 50.08
N ARG A 422 -29.75 -6.89 50.57
CA ARG A 422 -28.73 -7.06 51.64
C ARG A 422 -28.03 -8.38 51.28
N ALA A 423 -26.71 -8.54 51.13
CA ALA A 423 -25.55 -8.06 51.89
C ALA A 423 -25.38 -8.76 53.26
N VAL A 424 -24.37 -9.63 53.37
CA VAL A 424 -23.58 -9.97 54.58
C VAL A 424 -22.47 -10.98 54.20
N LEU A 425 -21.27 -10.73 54.73
CA LEU A 425 -20.10 -11.64 54.91
C LEU A 425 -19.90 -11.77 56.45
N PRO A 426 -19.07 -12.67 57.04
CA PRO A 426 -17.90 -13.39 56.49
C PRO A 426 -17.74 -14.85 57.03
N GLY A 427 -16.52 -15.42 57.01
CA GLY A 427 -16.11 -16.44 57.99
C GLY A 427 -15.34 -17.66 57.44
N PRO A 428 -14.16 -18.05 57.98
CA PRO A 428 -13.34 -19.15 57.43
C PRO A 428 -13.18 -20.37 58.37
N ARG A 429 -12.73 -21.52 57.82
CA ARG A 429 -12.08 -22.63 58.56
C ARG A 429 -11.08 -23.41 57.67
N ARG A 430 -10.34 -24.36 58.26
CA ARG A 430 -9.00 -24.82 57.81
C ARG A 430 -8.96 -26.24 57.20
N ALA A 431 -7.82 -26.53 56.56
CA ALA A 431 -7.10 -27.83 56.48
C ALA A 431 -7.34 -28.80 55.29
N HIS A 432 -6.26 -29.56 55.03
CA HIS A 432 -5.95 -30.53 53.96
C HIS A 432 -6.50 -31.95 54.23
N PRO A 433 -6.21 -32.99 53.39
CA PRO A 433 -6.11 -33.05 51.92
C PRO A 433 -6.95 -34.21 51.31
N GLY A 434 -7.18 -34.24 49.99
CA GLY A 434 -7.76 -35.44 49.34
C GLY A 434 -8.07 -35.37 47.84
N SER A 435 -7.73 -36.48 47.17
CA SER A 435 -8.12 -36.99 45.83
C SER A 435 -9.28 -36.36 45.01
N HIS A 436 -8.97 -36.12 43.71
CA HIS A 436 -9.81 -36.26 42.50
C HIS A 436 -11.27 -35.73 42.44
N ARG A 437 -11.48 -34.69 41.60
CA ARG A 437 -12.53 -34.64 40.54
C ARG A 437 -12.23 -33.51 39.50
N PRO A 438 -12.86 -33.50 38.30
CA PRO A 438 -12.63 -32.51 37.21
C PRO A 438 -13.52 -31.23 37.40
N PRO A 439 -13.73 -30.27 36.45
CA PRO A 439 -13.38 -30.21 35.02
C PRO A 439 -12.99 -28.81 34.42
N ALA A 440 -13.01 -28.72 33.08
CA ALA A 440 -13.51 -27.61 32.23
C ALA A 440 -12.65 -26.38 31.80
N GLU A 441 -12.91 -26.01 30.53
CA GLU A 441 -12.89 -24.70 29.87
C GLU A 441 -11.90 -23.60 30.34
N ARG A 442 -10.70 -23.55 29.74
CA ARG A 442 -9.77 -22.42 29.97
C ARG A 442 -8.89 -21.98 28.79
N ASN A 443 -9.48 -21.51 27.69
CA ASN A 443 -8.71 -20.76 26.67
C ASN A 443 -9.41 -19.55 26.00
N ARG A 444 -10.43 -18.95 26.64
CA ARG A 444 -11.12 -17.74 26.13
C ARG A 444 -10.75 -16.43 26.86
N ARG A 445 -9.95 -16.47 27.91
CA ARG A 445 -9.53 -15.28 28.69
C ARG A 445 -8.15 -14.71 28.30
N ALA A 446 -7.28 -15.49 27.66
CA ALA A 446 -5.97 -15.02 27.19
C ALA A 446 -6.10 -13.98 26.06
N ASP A 447 -6.82 -14.33 24.98
CA ASP A 447 -7.16 -13.44 23.85
C ASP A 447 -7.67 -12.06 24.29
N ARG A 448 -8.56 -12.02 25.30
CA ARG A 448 -9.14 -10.77 25.79
C ARG A 448 -8.16 -9.89 26.57
N ARG A 449 -7.08 -10.43 27.12
CA ARG A 449 -6.03 -9.64 27.79
C ARG A 449 -5.01 -9.08 26.79
N LEU A 450 -4.60 -9.85 25.77
CA LEU A 450 -3.72 -9.32 24.71
C LEU A 450 -4.40 -8.19 23.92
N GLN A 451 -5.68 -8.33 23.57
CA GLN A 451 -6.42 -7.27 22.87
C GLN A 451 -6.53 -5.97 23.68
N LEU A 452 -6.45 -6.03 25.00
CA LEU A 452 -6.53 -4.84 25.86
C LEU A 452 -5.17 -4.14 26.00
N PHE A 453 -4.08 -4.91 26.10
CA PHE A 453 -2.71 -4.37 26.19
C PHE A 453 -2.27 -3.62 24.92
N VAL A 454 -2.74 -4.04 23.74
CA VAL A 454 -2.44 -3.35 22.46
C VAL A 454 -3.25 -2.05 22.28
N LEU A 455 -4.39 -1.90 22.96
CA LEU A 455 -5.29 -0.74 22.78
C LEU A 455 -5.07 0.41 23.78
N LEU A 456 -4.52 0.15 24.98
CA LEU A 456 -4.36 1.20 26.00
C LEU A 456 -3.31 2.29 25.71
N PRO A 457 -2.16 2.03 25.01
CA PRO A 457 -1.18 3.07 24.72
C PRO A 457 -1.70 4.20 23.82
N LEU A 458 -2.69 3.92 22.97
CA LEU A 458 -3.21 4.82 21.93
C LEU A 458 -4.01 6.02 22.47
N LEU A 459 -4.17 6.17 23.79
CA LEU A 459 -4.96 7.23 24.42
C LEU A 459 -4.14 8.23 25.27
N ARG A 460 -2.81 8.09 25.36
CA ARG A 460 -1.93 9.04 26.06
C ARG A 460 -0.52 9.13 25.45
N VAL A 461 -0.36 9.98 24.42
CA VAL A 461 0.94 10.54 24.00
C VAL A 461 0.73 12.00 23.55
N PRO A 462 1.42 13.00 24.13
CA PRO A 462 1.41 14.36 23.60
C PRO A 462 2.25 14.47 22.31
N GLY A 463 1.93 15.40 21.43
CA GLY A 463 2.54 15.49 20.10
C GLY A 463 4.06 15.71 20.11
N PRO A 464 4.83 15.07 19.20
CA PRO A 464 6.27 15.27 19.11
C PRO A 464 6.60 16.63 18.48
N HIS A 465 7.42 17.43 19.16
CA HIS A 465 8.10 18.55 18.52
C HIS A 465 9.13 18.02 17.53
N ILE A 466 8.97 18.30 16.24
CA ILE A 466 10.00 18.05 15.22
C ILE A 466 11.01 19.20 15.31
N PRO A 467 12.29 18.96 15.67
CA PRO A 467 13.30 20.01 15.63
C PRO A 467 13.63 20.33 14.17
N LEU A 468 13.32 21.57 13.74
CA LEU A 468 13.74 22.08 12.43
C LEU A 468 15.27 22.05 12.34
N ARG A 469 15.81 21.20 11.45
CA ARG A 469 17.24 21.06 11.21
C ARG A 469 17.76 22.39 10.64
N LYS A 470 18.58 23.12 11.40
CA LYS A 470 19.18 24.39 10.96
C LYS A 470 19.96 24.18 9.64
N PRO A 471 19.96 25.15 8.71
CA PRO A 471 20.83 25.10 7.54
C PRO A 471 22.30 25.10 7.98
N VAL A 472 23.15 24.39 7.23
CA VAL A 472 24.58 24.26 7.53
C VAL A 472 25.29 25.59 7.28
N GLY A 473 25.77 26.22 8.36
CA GLY A 473 26.59 27.42 8.31
C GLY A 473 28.01 27.12 7.80
N ALA A 474 28.66 28.15 7.26
CA ALA A 474 29.95 28.07 6.56
C ALA A 474 31.05 27.31 7.32
N VAL A 475 31.84 26.54 6.57
CA VAL A 475 33.11 25.97 7.04
C VAL A 475 34.09 27.10 7.39
N ARG A 476 34.68 27.03 8.59
CA ARG A 476 35.90 27.77 8.95
C ARG A 476 36.92 26.80 9.54
N SER A 477 38.13 26.84 9.03
CA SER A 477 39.24 25.97 9.44
C SER A 477 39.80 26.36 10.81
N PRO A 478 40.29 25.40 11.63
CA PRO A 478 40.88 25.68 12.93
C PRO A 478 42.38 26.01 12.84
N LEU A 479 42.80 27.16 13.36
CA LEU A 479 44.21 27.51 13.61
C LEU A 479 44.29 28.65 14.66
N GLY A 480 45.30 28.61 15.53
CA GLY A 480 45.65 29.72 16.44
C GLY A 480 45.34 29.48 17.93
N ARG A 481 46.34 29.71 18.79
CA ARG A 481 46.25 29.75 20.27
C ARG A 481 46.19 31.21 20.74
N HIS A 482 45.55 31.51 21.88
CA HIS A 482 46.20 32.00 23.13
C HIS A 482 45.25 32.65 24.16
N ARG A 483 45.57 32.43 25.44
CA ARG A 483 45.37 33.27 26.65
C ARG A 483 43.97 33.82 27.05
N GLU A 484 43.46 33.25 28.16
CA GLU A 484 43.33 33.86 29.52
C GLU A 484 42.60 35.21 29.77
N LEU A 485 42.05 35.33 30.99
CA LEU A 485 41.36 36.48 31.62
C LEU A 485 39.94 36.79 31.08
N GLY A 486 38.97 37.26 31.88
CA GLY A 486 38.93 37.45 33.35
C GLY A 486 37.69 38.25 33.80
N ALA A 487 37.23 38.01 35.04
CA ALA A 487 36.33 38.84 35.89
C ALA A 487 35.02 39.48 35.33
N ALA A 488 33.90 38.94 35.81
CA ALA A 488 32.69 39.57 36.38
C ALA A 488 32.27 41.06 36.16
N ASP A 489 30.93 41.21 36.11
CA ASP A 489 30.05 42.12 36.91
C ASP A 489 29.27 43.26 36.20
N HIS A 490 28.16 43.64 36.88
CA HIS A 490 27.30 44.84 36.83
C HIS A 490 26.14 44.94 35.80
N ALA A 491 24.92 44.71 36.34
CA ALA A 491 23.83 45.69 36.54
C ALA A 491 23.74 46.96 35.64
N ARG A 492 22.57 47.52 35.27
CA ARG A 492 21.13 47.22 35.50
C ARG A 492 20.25 47.95 34.42
N PRO A 493 18.90 47.87 34.39
CA PRO A 493 18.10 48.15 33.19
C PRO A 493 17.39 49.52 33.13
N VAL A 494 16.80 49.82 31.96
CA VAL A 494 15.75 50.83 31.73
C VAL A 494 14.53 50.18 31.04
N ARG A 495 13.33 50.76 31.20
CA ARG A 495 12.02 50.27 30.70
C ARG A 495 11.24 51.40 29.99
N HIS A 496 10.02 51.08 29.53
CA HIS A 496 9.06 51.96 28.81
C HIS A 496 9.45 52.24 27.34
N GLY A 497 8.54 52.50 26.39
CA GLY A 497 7.06 52.47 26.41
C GLY A 497 6.50 52.60 24.95
N PRO A 498 5.25 52.21 24.64
CA PRO A 498 4.86 51.94 23.24
C PRO A 498 3.97 53.00 22.51
N GLY A 499 4.34 53.31 21.26
CA GLY A 499 3.47 53.85 20.19
C GLY A 499 3.08 55.34 20.25
N PRO A 500 2.30 55.87 19.28
CA PRO A 500 1.72 55.19 18.11
C PRO A 500 1.90 55.90 16.74
N ALA A 501 1.52 55.17 15.67
CA ALA A 501 0.95 55.60 14.37
C ALA A 501 1.33 56.92 13.65
N ALA A 502 1.68 56.78 12.36
CA ALA A 502 1.41 57.78 11.32
C ALA A 502 1.14 57.06 9.96
N VAL A 503 0.33 57.67 9.08
CA VAL A 503 0.01 57.16 7.73
C VAL A 503 0.45 58.20 6.69
N ALA A 504 1.17 57.76 5.67
CA ALA A 504 1.48 58.52 4.46
C ALA A 504 1.50 57.59 3.23
N ARG A 505 1.42 58.16 2.03
CA ARG A 505 1.12 57.46 0.76
C ARG A 505 1.99 58.04 -0.37
N ALA A 506 2.02 57.31 -1.49
CA ALA A 506 2.43 57.75 -2.83
C ALA A 506 3.94 57.79 -3.16
N ASP A 507 4.27 56.98 -4.17
CA ASP A 507 4.99 57.31 -5.41
C ASP A 507 6.46 57.79 -5.39
N GLY A 508 7.26 57.27 -6.35
CA GLY A 508 8.63 57.74 -6.60
C GLY A 508 9.60 56.68 -7.13
N VAL A 509 9.46 56.25 -8.39
CA VAL A 509 10.53 55.56 -9.14
C VAL A 509 10.91 56.39 -10.35
N PRO A 510 12.20 56.73 -10.51
CA PRO A 510 12.78 56.72 -11.85
C PRO A 510 14.21 56.15 -11.91
N ASP A 511 14.30 55.02 -12.63
CA ASP A 511 15.32 54.70 -13.65
C ASP A 511 16.82 54.60 -13.28
N ALA A 512 17.61 54.13 -14.26
CA ALA A 512 18.94 53.56 -14.09
C ALA A 512 20.07 54.42 -14.66
N SER A 513 21.31 54.08 -14.29
CA SER A 513 22.51 54.50 -15.02
C SER A 513 23.52 53.35 -15.18
N ARG A 514 24.07 53.21 -16.39
CA ARG A 514 25.18 52.29 -16.71
C ARG A 514 26.51 53.05 -16.65
N ARG A 515 27.57 52.47 -16.09
CA ARG A 515 28.97 52.77 -16.52
C ARG A 515 29.88 51.54 -16.45
N THR A 516 30.63 51.35 -17.53
CA THR A 516 31.88 50.56 -17.67
C THR A 516 33.09 51.37 -17.13
N GLY A 517 34.30 50.84 -16.89
CA GLY A 517 34.89 49.50 -17.12
C GLY A 517 36.38 49.48 -16.69
N GLN A 518 37.24 48.68 -17.36
CA GLN A 518 38.67 48.36 -17.06
C GLN A 518 38.85 47.27 -15.96
N LEU A 519 39.65 46.18 -16.05
CA LEU A 519 40.98 45.84 -16.64
C LEU A 519 42.16 46.35 -15.79
N HIS A 520 43.25 45.62 -15.45
CA HIS A 520 43.87 44.36 -15.96
C HIS A 520 44.39 43.45 -14.76
N PRO A 521 45.44 42.57 -14.86
CA PRO A 521 45.40 41.20 -15.41
C PRO A 521 46.00 40.09 -14.48
N ALA A 522 46.30 38.91 -15.06
CA ALA A 522 47.06 37.75 -14.52
C ALA A 522 46.30 36.77 -13.59
N ALA A 523 46.60 35.47 -13.52
CA ALA A 523 47.20 34.51 -14.49
C ALA A 523 46.93 33.07 -13.99
N GLY A 524 46.51 32.13 -14.85
CA GLY A 524 46.26 30.74 -14.41
C GLY A 524 45.84 29.79 -15.53
N ARG A 525 46.73 28.86 -15.92
CA ARG A 525 46.49 27.91 -17.02
C ARG A 525 45.60 26.73 -16.58
N ARG A 526 44.56 26.43 -17.36
CA ARG A 526 44.17 25.05 -17.75
C ARG A 526 43.41 25.09 -19.08
N ARG A 527 43.59 24.07 -19.92
CA ARG A 527 43.08 24.04 -21.30
C ARG A 527 41.59 23.70 -21.32
N VAL A 528 40.81 24.45 -22.10
CA VAL A 528 39.50 24.01 -22.61
C VAL A 528 39.70 23.53 -24.03
N SER A 529 39.34 22.29 -24.33
CA SER A 529 39.33 21.77 -25.69
C SER A 529 38.05 22.24 -26.38
N GLN A 530 38.16 22.98 -27.47
CA GLN A 530 37.02 23.22 -28.37
C GLN A 530 36.63 21.89 -29.06
N PRO A 531 35.33 21.64 -29.32
CA PRO A 531 34.91 20.50 -30.11
C PRO A 531 35.42 20.64 -31.55
N ALA A 532 35.88 19.53 -32.14
CA ALA A 532 36.35 19.51 -33.52
C ALA A 532 35.19 19.72 -34.51
N GLN A 533 35.54 20.24 -35.70
CA GLN A 533 34.61 20.48 -36.80
C GLN A 533 34.03 19.15 -37.34
N CYS A 534 32.78 19.17 -37.77
CA CYS A 534 32.14 18.00 -38.38
C CYS A 534 32.79 17.64 -39.73
N PRO A 535 33.16 16.37 -39.97
CA PRO A 535 33.45 15.89 -41.32
C PRO A 535 32.17 15.90 -42.16
N ALA A 536 32.27 16.30 -43.43
CA ALA A 536 31.17 16.21 -44.38
C ALA A 536 30.95 14.74 -44.82
N LEU A 537 29.70 14.35 -45.03
CA LEU A 537 29.36 13.08 -45.66
C LEU A 537 29.54 13.18 -47.20
N PRO A 538 30.15 12.19 -47.86
CA PRO A 538 30.20 12.14 -49.32
C PRO A 538 28.80 11.88 -49.90
N GLY A 539 28.51 12.49 -51.05
CA GLY A 539 27.16 12.53 -51.61
C GLY A 539 26.72 11.25 -52.35
N VAL A 540 25.41 11.11 -52.50
CA VAL A 540 24.75 10.21 -53.45
C VAL A 540 23.91 11.08 -54.40
N ALA A 541 23.94 10.77 -55.69
CA ALA A 541 23.33 11.58 -56.75
C ALA A 541 22.08 10.93 -57.36
N GLY A 542 21.25 11.73 -58.03
CA GLY A 542 20.16 11.25 -58.91
C GLY A 542 18.74 11.47 -58.35
N PRO A 543 17.79 11.96 -59.16
CA PRO A 543 16.46 12.36 -58.66
C PRO A 543 15.33 11.36 -58.96
N GLY A 544 14.20 11.54 -58.27
CA GLY A 544 12.91 10.95 -58.61
C GLY A 544 11.77 11.88 -58.15
N ASP A 545 10.80 12.14 -59.04
CA ASP A 545 9.74 13.15 -58.83
C ASP A 545 8.73 12.79 -57.72
N LEU A 546 8.48 13.73 -56.81
CA LEU A 546 7.18 13.85 -56.13
C LEU A 546 6.77 15.33 -56.00
N ARG A 547 5.54 15.64 -56.44
CA ARG A 547 5.01 17.01 -56.56
C ARG A 547 4.58 17.60 -55.21
N ARG A 548 4.79 18.91 -55.03
CA ARG A 548 4.17 19.70 -53.95
C ARG A 548 2.74 20.11 -54.33
N PRO A 549 1.76 20.03 -53.40
CA PRO A 549 0.52 20.83 -53.47
C PRO A 549 0.80 22.31 -53.15
N ALA A 550 -0.10 23.20 -53.57
CA ALA A 550 0.07 24.65 -53.41
C ALA A 550 -0.38 25.18 -52.03
N LEU A 551 0.25 26.28 -51.59
CA LEU A 551 -0.18 27.05 -50.42
C LEU A 551 -1.33 27.99 -50.79
N GLY A 552 -2.51 27.80 -50.18
CA GLY A 552 -3.60 28.76 -50.23
C GLY A 552 -3.32 29.97 -49.34
N ARG A 553 -3.52 31.19 -49.85
CA ARG A 553 -3.60 32.40 -49.01
C ARG A 553 -4.88 32.35 -48.18
N PHE A 554 -4.81 32.86 -46.95
CA PHE A 554 -5.99 33.30 -46.18
C PHE A 554 -5.78 34.76 -45.75
N ASP A 555 -6.84 35.55 -45.83
CA ASP A 555 -6.78 37.01 -45.66
C ASP A 555 -6.77 37.47 -44.20
N ARG A 556 -6.29 38.71 -44.00
CA ARG A 556 -6.23 39.36 -42.68
C ARG A 556 -7.59 39.95 -42.28
N GLY A 557 -8.41 39.16 -41.60
CA GLY A 557 -9.58 39.67 -40.88
C GLY A 557 -9.18 40.35 -39.56
N THR A 558 -9.38 41.67 -39.44
CA THR A 558 -9.14 42.41 -38.19
C THR A 558 -10.27 42.20 -37.19
N VAL A 559 -9.96 41.71 -35.98
CA VAL A 559 -10.90 41.67 -34.85
C VAL A 559 -10.57 42.79 -33.87
N ARG A 560 -11.59 43.58 -33.49
CA ARG A 560 -11.47 44.71 -32.55
C ARG A 560 -11.45 44.21 -31.11
N ALA A 561 -10.61 44.81 -30.26
CA ALA A 561 -10.69 44.62 -28.82
C ALA A 561 -11.91 45.36 -28.25
N GLY A 562 -12.49 44.81 -27.18
CA GLY A 562 -13.57 45.43 -26.39
C GLY A 562 -13.39 45.11 -24.91
N HIS A 563 -13.53 46.14 -24.08
CA HIS A 563 -13.44 46.15 -22.61
C HIS A 563 -14.34 47.32 -22.13
N PRO A 564 -14.77 47.38 -20.85
CA PRO A 564 -14.38 46.53 -19.71
C PRO A 564 -14.91 45.10 -19.76
#